data_AF-A0A933TKE9-F1
#
_entry.id   AF-A0A933TKE9-F1
#
_cell.length_a   1.000
_cell.length_b   1.000
_cell.length_c   1.000
_cell.angle_alpha   90.00
_cell.angle_beta   90.00
_cell.angle_gamma   90.00
#
_symmetry.space_group_name_H-M   'P 1'
#
loop_
_entity.id
_entity.type
_entity.pdbx_description
1 polymer ?
#
loop_
_entity_poly.entity_id
_entity_poly.type
_entity_poly.pdbx_seq_one_letter_code
_entity_poly.pdbx_strand_id
1 'polypeptide(L)'
;MNAAAAETATRLNAGGAERLVTDVLDSLEIAERAYHHLSFGAPLVTDLVRRARACAAPGDRVLLIGGSTLLIESLACLDYEFDVWHLPGTYLTEHAKRFVSRSIRLDSLPTARPEGDAYRLIIMPLLIEGFDTAAATDVMRALRGMLTHDGRALIATANQSRLDLRLAAIGGRPFMPDVEADAISLGWPSVRTMRVYHRDELITLSREAGMATRRCDSVTAQRPFMEMELLNVFAYAARKAAQLVKQAIPATRDVLVLECSPRVAYGIEVKTREDKPTVSVIVSAHLGGDRLNATLDSLVRQTYPADQYEIVVLDDGTATGTADVVADVALRAACSVRRVDVSDRGPHARNLAMADAPSDISAHTEDTCVLPEDWIESAVAWFDADTAVVSGPVFASDGSASRSLEVAATRPDPDEKAPPSEVMFPITNVFYRTAVALAAGGFDHAFAGRAGDPVLGWDAELAWRLRRLGWQARFREEVYQFRFFPPSAPGSGWARGHLRQAYELPQLMARVPEYAQRTLISRVFASRQTMYFDLAVAGGLFAVLRRRRVAVLLAVPWLGSVSSRVDMWPARNWPASARNVLGIAARQAVWLAGFIAGSMKARRIVL
;
A
#
# COMPACT_ATOMS: atom_id res chain seq x y z
N MET A 1 -23.76 -1.39 4.26
CA MET A 1 -23.35 -1.41 5.69
C MET A 1 -22.90 0.01 6.07
N ASN A 2 -23.59 0.69 6.99
CA ASN A 2 -23.35 2.12 7.27
C ASN A 2 -21.97 2.37 7.90
N ALA A 3 -21.29 3.46 7.52
CA ALA A 3 -19.97 3.83 8.05
C ALA A 3 -19.94 3.97 9.58
N ALA A 4 -21.06 4.39 10.19
CA ALA A 4 -21.23 4.38 11.64
C ALA A 4 -21.27 2.96 12.23
N ALA A 5 -21.86 1.99 11.53
CA ALA A 5 -21.85 0.59 11.95
C ALA A 5 -20.46 -0.06 11.77
N ALA A 6 -19.71 0.33 10.73
CA ALA A 6 -18.33 -0.12 10.54
C ALA A 6 -17.37 0.49 11.58
N GLU A 7 -17.53 1.77 11.92
CA GLU A 7 -16.73 2.43 12.95
C GLU A 7 -17.08 1.93 14.37
N THR A 8 -18.36 1.64 14.62
CA THR A 8 -18.83 1.00 15.86
C THR A 8 -18.35 -0.46 15.93
N ALA A 9 -18.41 -1.22 14.83
CA ALA A 9 -17.86 -2.59 14.76
C ALA A 9 -16.33 -2.61 14.92
N THR A 10 -15.62 -1.59 14.43
CA THR A 10 -14.16 -1.46 14.61
C THR A 10 -13.80 -1.10 16.06
N ARG A 11 -14.56 -0.23 16.71
CA ARG A 11 -14.38 0.09 18.15
C ARG A 11 -14.78 -1.08 19.06
N LEU A 12 -15.84 -1.82 18.70
CA LEU A 12 -16.26 -3.05 19.39
C LEU A 12 -15.24 -4.19 19.19
N ASN A 13 -14.65 -4.34 18.00
CA ASN A 13 -13.60 -5.33 17.74
C ASN A 13 -12.27 -4.97 18.42
N ALA A 14 -11.87 -3.70 18.47
CA ALA A 14 -10.64 -3.27 19.15
C ALA A 14 -10.73 -3.47 20.67
N GLY A 15 -11.86 -3.07 21.28
CA GLY A 15 -12.12 -3.34 22.70
C GLY A 15 -12.28 -4.83 23.00
N GLY A 16 -12.78 -5.63 22.04
CA GLY A 16 -12.91 -7.07 22.17
C GLY A 16 -11.57 -7.81 22.14
N ALA A 17 -10.64 -7.44 21.25
CA ALA A 17 -9.32 -8.07 21.18
C ALA A 17 -8.44 -7.71 22.40
N GLU A 18 -8.46 -6.45 22.85
CA GLU A 18 -7.69 -6.03 24.03
C GLU A 18 -8.23 -6.68 25.31
N ARG A 19 -9.56 -6.77 25.47
CA ARG A 19 -10.18 -7.53 26.57
C ARG A 19 -9.82 -9.01 26.51
N LEU A 20 -10.00 -9.65 25.36
CA LEU A 20 -9.70 -11.08 25.20
C LEU A 20 -8.25 -11.40 25.60
N VAL A 21 -7.27 -10.65 25.07
CA VAL A 21 -5.86 -10.88 25.38
C VAL A 21 -5.57 -10.60 26.86
N THR A 22 -6.25 -9.63 27.48
CA THR A 22 -6.12 -9.34 28.91
C THR A 22 -6.70 -10.46 29.76
N ASP A 23 -7.91 -10.94 29.43
CA ASP A 23 -8.58 -12.04 30.14
C ASP A 23 -7.76 -13.33 30.06
N VAL A 24 -7.20 -13.65 28.88
CA VAL A 24 -6.29 -14.77 28.69
C VAL A 24 -5.03 -14.58 29.52
N LEU A 25 -4.41 -13.40 29.47
CA LEU A 25 -3.20 -13.10 30.25
C LEU A 25 -3.44 -13.27 31.76
N ASP A 26 -4.57 -12.81 32.27
CA ASP A 26 -4.95 -12.91 33.69
C ASP A 26 -5.25 -14.36 34.12
N SER A 27 -5.68 -15.21 33.17
CA SER A 27 -5.95 -16.63 33.40
C SER A 27 -4.68 -17.51 33.45
N LEU A 28 -3.54 -17.02 32.94
CA LEU A 28 -2.28 -17.76 32.98
C LEU A 28 -1.75 -17.94 34.42
N GLU A 29 -1.01 -19.03 34.65
CA GLU A 29 -0.41 -19.32 35.96
C GLU A 29 0.49 -18.16 36.42
N ILE A 30 0.62 -17.94 37.73
CA ILE A 30 1.34 -16.77 38.28
C ILE A 30 2.78 -16.67 37.75
N ALA A 31 3.47 -17.81 37.57
CA ALA A 31 4.80 -17.85 36.97
C ALA A 31 4.81 -17.41 35.49
N GLU A 32 3.81 -17.84 34.70
CA GLU A 32 3.65 -17.50 33.28
C GLU A 32 3.17 -16.06 33.07
N ARG A 33 2.31 -15.59 33.99
CA ARG A 33 1.82 -14.21 34.04
C ARG A 33 2.96 -13.25 34.36
N ALA A 34 3.72 -13.51 35.43
CA ALA A 34 4.91 -12.75 35.79
C ALA A 34 5.95 -12.74 34.66
N TYR A 35 6.00 -13.78 33.84
CA TYR A 35 6.92 -13.96 32.72
C TYR A 35 6.50 -13.19 31.46
N HIS A 36 5.22 -13.25 31.08
CA HIS A 36 4.67 -12.34 30.08
C HIS A 36 4.71 -10.88 30.57
N HIS A 37 4.69 -10.65 31.89
CA HIS A 37 4.94 -9.35 32.51
C HIS A 37 6.42 -8.91 32.46
N LEU A 38 7.38 -9.79 32.19
CA LEU A 38 8.80 -9.43 32.05
C LEU A 38 9.17 -9.11 30.59
N SER A 39 8.48 -9.69 29.60
CA SER A 39 8.72 -9.43 28.16
C SER A 39 7.68 -8.54 27.46
N PHE A 40 6.50 -8.35 28.05
CA PHE A 40 5.37 -7.51 27.61
C PHE A 40 5.05 -7.49 26.10
N GLY A 41 5.02 -8.65 25.43
CA GLY A 41 4.62 -8.80 24.02
C GLY A 41 3.12 -8.59 23.72
N ALA A 42 2.29 -8.35 24.74
CA ALA A 42 0.85 -8.17 24.63
C ALA A 42 0.39 -7.14 23.58
N PRO A 43 1.07 -6.00 23.37
CA PRO A 43 0.71 -5.06 22.30
C PRO A 43 0.76 -5.68 20.90
N LEU A 44 1.79 -6.48 20.59
CA LEU A 44 1.89 -7.17 19.31
C LEU A 44 0.86 -8.29 19.21
N VAL A 45 0.66 -9.08 20.28
CA VAL A 45 -0.37 -10.12 20.32
C VAL A 45 -1.75 -9.52 20.08
N THR A 46 -2.08 -8.42 20.76
CA THR A 46 -3.35 -7.71 20.59
C THR A 46 -3.55 -7.24 19.16
N ASP A 47 -2.49 -6.71 18.53
CA ASP A 47 -2.55 -6.28 17.13
C ASP A 47 -2.78 -7.46 16.17
N LEU A 48 -2.07 -8.57 16.38
CA LEU A 48 -2.20 -9.79 15.57
C LEU A 48 -3.58 -10.43 15.74
N VAL A 49 -4.09 -10.56 16.97
CA VAL A 49 -5.45 -11.06 17.25
C VAL A 49 -6.51 -10.17 16.61
N ARG A 50 -6.34 -8.84 16.71
CA ARG A 50 -7.23 -7.86 16.06
C ARG A 50 -7.24 -8.02 14.54
N ARG A 51 -6.08 -8.27 13.92
CA ARG A 51 -5.98 -8.53 12.47
C ARG A 51 -6.54 -9.90 12.09
N ALA A 52 -6.28 -10.93 12.89
CA ALA A 52 -6.80 -12.28 12.67
C ALA A 52 -8.33 -12.28 12.60
N ARG A 53 -9.00 -11.62 13.56
CA ARG A 53 -10.46 -11.43 13.56
C ARG A 53 -11.01 -10.66 12.35
N ALA A 54 -10.18 -9.86 11.69
CA ALA A 54 -10.55 -9.15 10.48
C ALA A 54 -10.31 -9.97 9.21
N CYS A 55 -9.46 -11.01 9.28
CA CYS A 55 -9.04 -11.82 8.15
C CYS A 55 -9.72 -13.20 8.09
N ALA A 56 -10.22 -13.71 9.21
CA ALA A 56 -10.82 -15.05 9.34
C ALA A 56 -12.08 -15.02 10.22
N ALA A 57 -13.08 -15.81 9.84
CA ALA A 57 -14.34 -16.02 10.53
C ALA A 57 -14.30 -17.30 11.40
N PRO A 58 -15.22 -17.47 12.37
CA PRO A 58 -15.38 -18.73 13.08
C PRO A 58 -15.54 -19.92 12.11
N GLY A 59 -14.83 -21.01 12.37
CA GLY A 59 -14.75 -22.23 11.55
C GLY A 59 -13.66 -22.20 10.47
N ASP A 60 -13.03 -21.06 10.19
CA ASP A 60 -11.93 -21.00 9.23
C ASP A 60 -10.66 -21.68 9.76
N ARG A 61 -9.89 -22.32 8.85
CA ARG A 61 -8.57 -22.90 9.17
C ARG A 61 -7.51 -21.81 9.33
N VAL A 62 -6.83 -21.78 10.48
CA VAL A 62 -5.80 -20.79 10.82
C VAL A 62 -4.51 -21.50 11.22
N LEU A 63 -3.41 -21.14 10.57
CA LEU A 63 -2.07 -21.63 10.89
C LEU A 63 -1.24 -20.56 11.61
N LEU A 64 -0.66 -20.91 12.75
CA LEU A 64 0.41 -20.13 13.39
C LEU A 64 1.74 -20.84 13.20
N ILE A 65 2.72 -20.16 12.60
CA ILE A 65 4.10 -20.68 12.43
C ILE A 65 5.00 -20.01 13.46
N GLY A 66 5.65 -20.82 14.31
CA GLY A 66 6.31 -20.37 15.53
C GLY A 66 5.31 -20.27 16.68
N GLY A 67 5.54 -19.34 17.62
CA GLY A 67 4.51 -19.07 18.60
C GLY A 67 4.93 -18.30 19.84
N SER A 68 3.89 -17.82 20.51
CA SER A 68 3.87 -17.25 21.84
C SER A 68 2.72 -17.94 22.57
N THR A 69 2.90 -18.38 23.82
CA THR A 69 1.80 -18.94 24.63
C THR A 69 0.60 -17.99 24.60
N LEU A 70 0.80 -16.71 24.89
CA LEU A 70 -0.28 -15.72 24.91
C LEU A 70 -1.02 -15.61 23.56
N LEU A 71 -0.31 -15.70 22.43
CA LEU A 71 -0.94 -15.64 21.10
C LEU A 71 -1.72 -16.92 20.79
N ILE A 72 -1.15 -18.08 21.11
CA ILE A 72 -1.81 -19.39 20.91
C ILE A 72 -3.11 -19.43 21.70
N GLU A 73 -3.05 -19.12 23.00
CA GLU A 73 -4.22 -19.15 23.88
C GLU A 73 -5.28 -18.11 23.46
N SER A 74 -4.86 -16.92 23.04
CA SER A 74 -5.78 -15.89 22.55
C SER A 74 -6.47 -16.27 21.24
N LEU A 75 -5.76 -16.94 20.33
CA LEU A 75 -6.34 -17.44 19.08
C LEU A 75 -7.24 -18.64 19.32
N ALA A 76 -6.92 -19.52 20.28
CA ALA A 76 -7.74 -20.67 20.65
C ALA A 76 -9.10 -20.28 21.25
N CYS A 77 -9.22 -19.09 21.84
CA CYS A 77 -10.51 -18.53 22.26
C CYS A 77 -11.38 -18.02 21.09
N LEU A 78 -10.81 -17.89 19.89
CA LEU A 78 -11.54 -17.59 18.68
C LEU A 78 -11.82 -18.93 18.01
N ASP A 79 -13.10 -19.23 17.79
CA ASP A 79 -13.64 -20.50 17.28
C ASP A 79 -13.13 -20.86 15.87
N TYR A 80 -11.82 -21.05 15.72
CA TYR A 80 -11.09 -21.36 14.50
C TYR A 80 -10.67 -22.83 14.50
N GLU A 81 -10.52 -23.41 13.32
CA GLU A 81 -9.79 -24.68 13.19
C GLU A 81 -8.29 -24.36 13.19
N PHE A 82 -7.67 -24.51 14.36
CA PHE A 82 -6.39 -23.89 14.67
C PHE A 82 -5.22 -24.88 14.68
N ASP A 83 -4.20 -24.60 13.88
CA ASP A 83 -2.97 -25.39 13.73
C ASP A 83 -1.74 -24.58 14.16
N VAL A 84 -0.81 -25.20 14.89
CA VAL A 84 0.47 -24.59 15.26
C VAL A 84 1.66 -25.40 14.72
N TRP A 85 2.50 -24.75 13.93
CA TRP A 85 3.80 -25.25 13.51
C TRP A 85 4.89 -24.72 14.43
N HIS A 86 5.30 -25.55 15.39
CA HIS A 86 6.22 -25.17 16.46
C HIS A 86 7.70 -25.29 16.05
N LEU A 87 8.52 -24.31 16.45
CA LEU A 87 9.98 -24.38 16.29
C LEU A 87 10.61 -25.06 17.51
N PRO A 88 11.42 -26.13 17.32
CA PRO A 88 12.16 -26.78 18.39
C PRO A 88 12.98 -25.79 19.22
N GLY A 89 13.03 -26.00 20.54
CA GLY A 89 13.80 -25.15 21.47
C GLY A 89 13.06 -23.90 21.96
N THR A 90 11.84 -23.64 21.49
CA THR A 90 11.00 -22.55 22.01
C THR A 90 10.06 -23.07 23.10
N TYR A 91 9.95 -22.32 24.21
CA TYR A 91 9.09 -22.70 25.33
C TYR A 91 7.61 -22.50 24.97
N LEU A 92 6.81 -23.52 25.26
CA LEU A 92 5.34 -23.48 25.23
C LEU A 92 4.81 -24.16 26.49
N THR A 93 3.66 -23.70 26.98
CA THR A 93 2.95 -24.31 28.10
C THR A 93 2.36 -25.66 27.69
N GLU A 94 2.07 -26.53 28.67
CA GLU A 94 1.44 -27.83 28.38
C GLU A 94 0.07 -27.69 27.69
N HIS A 95 -0.63 -26.58 27.94
CA HIS A 95 -1.88 -26.28 27.26
C HIS A 95 -1.64 -25.84 25.81
N ALA A 96 -0.73 -24.88 25.58
CA ALA A 96 -0.36 -24.42 24.24
C ALA A 96 0.21 -25.55 23.35
N LYS A 97 0.93 -26.51 23.94
CA LYS A 97 1.45 -27.69 23.22
C LYS A 97 0.37 -28.55 22.59
N ARG A 98 -0.87 -28.53 23.09
CA ARG A 98 -1.99 -29.32 22.53
C ARG A 98 -2.42 -28.87 21.14
N PHE A 99 -2.15 -27.61 20.79
CA PHE A 99 -2.45 -27.04 19.47
C PHE A 99 -1.32 -27.27 18.47
N VAL A 100 -0.20 -27.87 18.89
CA VAL A 100 0.94 -28.15 18.00
C VAL A 100 0.60 -29.33 17.10
N SER A 101 0.36 -29.04 15.83
CA SER A 101 0.12 -30.06 14.81
C SER A 101 1.41 -30.53 14.16
N ARG A 102 2.46 -29.69 14.13
CA ARG A 102 3.75 -30.05 13.54
C ARG A 102 4.91 -29.37 14.24
N SER A 103 6.05 -30.05 14.35
CA SER A 103 7.33 -29.42 14.68
C SER A 103 8.14 -29.23 13.40
N ILE A 104 8.63 -28.00 13.16
CA ILE A 104 9.31 -27.61 11.93
C ILE A 104 10.64 -26.89 12.22
N ARG A 105 11.68 -27.19 11.45
CA ARG A 105 12.92 -26.41 11.48
C ARG A 105 12.80 -25.18 10.60
N LEU A 106 13.39 -24.07 11.01
CA LEU A 106 13.31 -22.80 10.29
C LEU A 106 13.80 -22.93 8.82
N ASP A 107 14.91 -23.65 8.59
CA ASP A 107 15.49 -23.92 7.27
C ASP A 107 14.60 -24.77 6.34
N SER A 108 13.65 -25.52 6.89
CA SER A 108 12.71 -26.34 6.12
C SER A 108 11.41 -25.61 5.72
N LEU A 109 11.19 -24.39 6.23
CA LEU A 109 9.99 -23.61 5.94
C LEU A 109 9.76 -23.29 4.44
N PRO A 110 10.79 -22.97 3.64
CA PRO A 110 10.62 -22.69 2.20
C PRO A 110 10.01 -23.87 1.40
N THR A 111 10.23 -25.09 1.85
CA THR A 111 9.77 -26.31 1.16
C THR A 111 8.60 -26.97 1.87
N ALA A 112 8.14 -26.41 2.99
CA ALA A 112 7.06 -26.97 3.78
C ALA A 112 5.72 -26.92 3.03
N ARG A 113 4.93 -27.96 3.20
CA ARG A 113 3.57 -28.10 2.67
C ARG A 113 2.64 -28.61 3.78
N PRO A 114 1.37 -28.19 3.79
CA PRO A 114 0.39 -28.62 4.76
C PRO A 114 -0.15 -30.00 4.42
N GLU A 115 -0.58 -30.70 5.46
CA GLU A 115 -1.37 -31.91 5.32
C GLU A 115 -2.85 -31.47 5.34
N GLY A 116 -3.57 -31.70 4.25
CA GLY A 116 -4.99 -31.31 4.09
C GLY A 116 -5.21 -29.99 3.34
N ASP A 117 -6.36 -29.36 3.61
CA ASP A 117 -6.83 -28.17 2.89
C ASP A 117 -5.97 -26.92 3.16
N ALA A 118 -6.09 -25.92 2.28
CA ALA A 118 -5.40 -24.66 2.44
C ALA A 118 -5.98 -23.83 3.61
N TYR A 119 -5.17 -22.95 4.19
CA TYR A 119 -5.56 -22.10 5.32
C TYR A 119 -6.25 -20.82 4.85
N ARG A 120 -7.23 -20.35 5.64
CA ARG A 120 -7.77 -18.99 5.50
C ARG A 120 -6.75 -17.95 5.93
N LEU A 121 -6.04 -18.22 7.02
CA LEU A 121 -5.12 -17.28 7.63
C LEU A 121 -3.83 -17.98 8.05
N ILE A 122 -2.69 -17.38 7.73
CA ILE A 122 -1.39 -17.81 8.25
C ILE A 122 -0.77 -16.65 9.03
N ILE A 123 -0.27 -16.90 10.23
CA ILE A 123 0.39 -15.91 11.08
C ILE A 123 1.83 -16.36 11.30
N MET A 124 2.79 -15.51 10.98
CA MET A 124 4.23 -15.79 11.09
C MET A 124 4.95 -14.62 11.77
N PRO A 125 5.00 -14.59 13.12
CA PRO A 125 5.61 -13.49 13.86
C PRO A 125 7.11 -13.72 14.11
N LEU A 126 7.94 -12.73 13.75
CA LEU A 126 9.37 -12.60 14.09
C LEU A 126 10.26 -13.77 13.60
N LEU A 127 9.87 -14.43 12.51
CA LEU A 127 10.66 -15.53 11.92
C LEU A 127 11.40 -15.15 10.65
N ILE A 128 10.88 -14.18 9.88
CA ILE A 128 11.42 -13.86 8.56
C ILE A 128 12.87 -13.32 8.64
N GLU A 129 13.23 -12.70 9.76
CA GLU A 129 14.57 -12.19 10.07
C GLU A 129 15.64 -13.27 10.22
N GLY A 130 15.24 -14.54 10.33
CA GLY A 130 16.14 -15.69 10.32
C GLY A 130 16.56 -16.16 8.91
N PHE A 131 16.10 -15.48 7.85
CA PHE A 131 16.44 -15.82 6.46
C PHE A 131 17.26 -14.72 5.79
N ASP A 132 17.97 -15.07 4.73
CA ASP A 132 18.49 -14.09 3.77
C ASP A 132 17.41 -13.69 2.76
N THR A 133 17.74 -12.80 1.82
CA THR A 133 16.77 -12.29 0.83
C THR A 133 16.17 -13.41 -0.03
N ALA A 134 16.99 -14.35 -0.52
CA ALA A 134 16.53 -15.41 -1.42
C ALA A 134 15.62 -16.40 -0.67
N ALA A 135 16.06 -16.86 0.50
CA ALA A 135 15.30 -17.77 1.33
C ALA A 135 14.00 -17.14 1.85
N ALA A 136 13.99 -15.84 2.17
CA ALA A 136 12.76 -15.14 2.55
C ALA A 136 11.74 -15.08 1.40
N THR A 137 12.17 -14.85 0.15
CA THR A 137 11.26 -14.93 -1.00
C THR A 137 10.66 -16.33 -1.14
N ASP A 138 11.45 -17.38 -0.91
CA ASP A 138 10.95 -18.76 -0.99
C ASP A 138 10.00 -19.10 0.16
N VAL A 139 10.24 -18.61 1.37
CA VAL A 139 9.26 -18.69 2.48
C VAL A 139 7.94 -18.03 2.07
N MET A 140 8.00 -16.82 1.51
CA MET A 140 6.80 -16.11 1.06
C MET A 140 6.04 -16.89 -0.02
N ARG A 141 6.74 -17.57 -0.95
CA ARG A 141 6.12 -18.46 -1.95
C ARG A 141 5.50 -19.70 -1.31
N ALA A 142 6.15 -20.27 -0.29
CA ALA A 142 5.61 -21.37 0.47
C ALA A 142 4.30 -20.96 1.16
N LEU A 143 4.29 -19.84 1.90
CA LEU A 143 3.10 -19.29 2.56
C LEU A 143 1.95 -19.10 1.56
N ARG A 144 2.23 -18.52 0.40
CA ARG A 144 1.24 -18.37 -0.69
C ARG A 144 0.60 -19.70 -1.07
N GLY A 145 1.40 -20.75 -1.25
CA GLY A 145 0.92 -22.09 -1.62
C GLY A 145 0.12 -22.80 -0.53
N MET A 146 0.14 -22.28 0.70
CA MET A 146 -0.62 -22.82 1.84
C MET A 146 -1.92 -22.06 2.09
N LEU A 147 -2.16 -20.95 1.39
CA LEU A 147 -3.35 -20.12 1.56
C LEU A 147 -4.44 -20.49 0.55
N THR A 148 -5.68 -20.37 1.01
CA THR A 148 -6.86 -20.27 0.13
C THR A 148 -6.75 -19.04 -0.78
N HIS A 149 -7.46 -19.04 -1.90
CA HIS A 149 -7.42 -17.95 -2.89
C HIS A 149 -7.71 -16.57 -2.29
N ASP A 150 -8.62 -16.49 -1.32
CA ASP A 150 -9.00 -15.28 -0.59
C ASP A 150 -8.32 -15.16 0.79
N GLY A 151 -7.39 -16.07 1.09
CA GLY A 151 -6.67 -16.14 2.34
C GLY A 151 -5.72 -14.96 2.59
N ARG A 152 -5.21 -14.88 3.83
CA ARG A 152 -4.31 -13.81 4.29
C ARG A 152 -3.12 -14.38 5.05
N ALA A 153 -1.93 -13.83 4.79
CA ALA A 153 -0.74 -14.03 5.62
C ALA A 153 -0.45 -12.75 6.42
N LEU A 154 -0.21 -12.90 7.72
CA LEU A 154 0.22 -11.87 8.65
C LEU A 154 1.67 -12.14 9.08
N ILE A 155 2.60 -11.33 8.60
CA ILE A 155 4.03 -11.52 8.81
C ILE A 155 4.57 -10.36 9.63
N ALA A 156 5.05 -10.64 10.83
CA ALA A 156 5.65 -9.63 11.70
C ALA A 156 7.18 -9.77 11.70
N THR A 157 7.90 -8.65 11.73
CA THR A 157 9.37 -8.63 11.82
C THR A 157 9.84 -7.40 12.60
N ALA A 158 11.03 -7.48 13.20
CA ALA A 158 11.63 -6.32 13.87
C ALA A 158 11.71 -5.11 12.93
N ASN A 159 11.21 -3.96 13.39
CA ASN A 159 11.31 -2.70 12.66
C ASN A 159 12.68 -2.08 12.92
N GLN A 160 13.52 -2.05 11.89
CA GLN A 160 14.77 -1.31 11.97
C GLN A 160 14.53 0.15 11.58
N SER A 161 14.31 1.01 12.57
CA SER A 161 14.24 2.45 12.30
C SER A 161 15.63 2.97 11.92
N ARG A 162 15.70 3.92 10.98
CA ARG A 162 16.96 4.59 10.61
C ARG A 162 17.64 5.28 11.80
N LEU A 163 16.91 5.54 12.88
CA LEU A 163 17.40 6.16 14.11
C LEU A 163 18.18 5.17 14.99
N ASP A 164 17.69 3.94 15.14
CA ASP A 164 18.32 2.91 15.98
C ASP A 164 19.68 2.49 15.43
N LEU A 165 19.76 2.32 14.11
CA LEU A 165 21.01 2.10 13.37
C LEU A 165 22.06 3.19 13.61
N ARG A 166 21.60 4.43 13.76
CA ARG A 166 22.47 5.59 13.99
C ARG A 166 22.90 5.68 15.46
N LEU A 167 22.03 5.33 16.41
CA LEU A 167 22.37 5.30 17.83
C LEU A 167 23.39 4.21 18.16
N ALA A 168 23.28 3.02 17.55
CA ALA A 168 24.26 1.94 17.68
C ALA A 168 25.64 2.38 17.14
N ALA A 169 25.67 3.04 15.98
CA ALA A 169 26.90 3.55 15.36
C ALA A 169 27.62 4.62 16.19
N ILE A 170 26.89 5.49 16.90
CA ILE A 170 27.48 6.50 17.81
C ILE A 170 28.11 5.84 19.03
N GLY A 171 27.47 4.80 19.56
CA GLY A 171 27.93 4.08 20.74
C GLY A 171 29.07 3.10 20.47
N GLY A 172 29.59 3.04 19.23
CA GLY A 172 30.58 2.04 18.82
C GLY A 172 30.07 0.60 18.90
N ARG A 173 28.75 0.41 18.90
CA ARG A 173 28.12 -0.92 18.96
C ARG A 173 28.00 -1.48 17.54
N PRO A 174 28.26 -2.79 17.34
CA PRO A 174 28.15 -3.41 16.02
C PRO A 174 26.74 -3.25 15.43
N PHE A 175 26.67 -3.18 14.09
CA PHE A 175 25.44 -2.97 13.29
C PHE A 175 24.35 -4.00 13.58
N MET A 176 24.78 -5.21 13.95
CA MET A 176 23.96 -6.17 14.65
C MET A 176 24.48 -6.25 16.08
N PRO A 177 23.65 -6.19 17.12
CA PRO A 177 24.09 -6.69 18.40
C PRO A 177 24.55 -8.15 18.17
N ASP A 178 25.75 -8.50 18.62
CA ASP A 178 26.07 -9.89 18.95
C ASP A 178 25.10 -10.27 20.08
N VAL A 179 23.85 -10.57 19.72
CA VAL A 179 22.98 -11.34 20.58
C VAL A 179 23.41 -12.76 20.32
N GLU A 180 24.48 -13.19 21.00
CA GLU A 180 24.62 -14.60 21.31
C GLU A 180 23.28 -15.04 21.91
N ALA A 181 22.64 -15.95 21.18
CA ALA A 181 21.24 -16.31 21.30
C ALA A 181 21.00 -17.25 22.49
N ASP A 182 21.45 -16.85 23.68
CA ASP A 182 21.14 -17.54 24.94
C ASP A 182 20.20 -16.73 25.84
N ALA A 183 19.82 -15.51 25.42
CA ALA A 183 18.66 -14.85 25.99
C ALA A 183 17.42 -15.59 25.48
N ILE A 184 16.98 -16.60 26.23
CA ILE A 184 15.71 -17.30 26.01
C ILE A 184 14.65 -16.21 25.82
N SER A 185 14.17 -16.04 24.59
CA SER A 185 13.09 -15.10 24.29
C SER A 185 11.81 -15.73 24.80
N LEU A 186 11.41 -15.30 25.99
CA LEU A 186 10.34 -15.83 26.82
C LEU A 186 8.93 -15.51 26.26
N GLY A 187 8.77 -15.44 24.95
CA GLY A 187 7.49 -15.07 24.35
C GLY A 187 7.43 -15.04 22.84
N TRP A 188 8.58 -15.12 22.16
CA TRP A 188 8.68 -15.27 20.71
C TRP A 188 9.81 -16.25 20.40
N PRO A 189 9.77 -16.97 19.26
CA PRO A 189 10.85 -17.87 18.88
C PRO A 189 12.20 -17.15 18.85
N SER A 190 13.20 -17.67 19.55
CA SER A 190 14.58 -17.17 19.44
C SER A 190 15.18 -17.74 18.16
N VAL A 191 15.21 -16.93 17.10
CA VAL A 191 15.88 -17.28 15.84
C VAL A 191 17.13 -16.42 15.71
N ARG A 192 18.20 -17.01 15.16
CA ARG A 192 19.39 -16.23 14.82
C ARG A 192 19.00 -15.23 13.73
N THR A 193 19.07 -13.94 14.05
CA THR A 193 18.82 -12.87 13.07
C THR A 193 19.91 -12.91 12.00
N MET A 194 19.53 -13.31 10.78
CA MET A 194 20.39 -13.31 9.59
C MET A 194 20.33 -11.96 8.88
N ARG A 195 19.14 -11.33 8.86
CA ARG A 195 18.91 -10.02 8.25
C ARG A 195 17.70 -9.35 8.89
N VAL A 196 17.70 -8.02 8.92
CA VAL A 196 16.49 -7.24 9.22
C VAL A 196 16.01 -6.59 7.94
N TYR A 197 14.70 -6.58 7.73
CA TYR A 197 14.10 -6.11 6.49
C TYR A 197 13.49 -4.72 6.67
N HIS A 198 13.82 -3.81 5.75
CA HIS A 198 13.11 -2.56 5.66
C HIS A 198 11.71 -2.78 5.07
N ARG A 199 10.77 -1.88 5.37
CA ARG A 199 9.40 -1.93 4.85
C ARG A 199 9.32 -2.13 3.33
N ASP A 200 10.07 -1.32 2.58
CA ASP A 200 10.05 -1.38 1.12
C ASP A 200 10.60 -2.72 0.60
N GLU A 201 11.61 -3.28 1.26
CA GLU A 201 12.15 -4.61 0.91
C GLU A 201 11.12 -5.71 1.15
N LEU A 202 10.39 -5.70 2.28
CA LEU A 202 9.31 -6.66 2.56
C LEU A 202 8.20 -6.61 1.51
N ILE A 203 7.83 -5.41 1.06
CA ILE A 203 6.83 -5.22 0.00
C ILE A 203 7.35 -5.83 -1.31
N THR A 204 8.60 -5.54 -1.69
CA THR A 204 9.23 -6.11 -2.89
C THR A 204 9.31 -7.63 -2.83
N LEU A 205 9.73 -8.21 -1.71
CA LEU A 205 9.79 -9.66 -1.49
C LEU A 205 8.41 -10.31 -1.64
N SER A 206 7.36 -9.70 -1.06
CA SER A 206 6.00 -10.22 -1.19
C SER A 206 5.52 -10.21 -2.64
N ARG A 207 5.88 -9.19 -3.41
CA ARG A 207 5.57 -9.09 -4.83
C ARG A 207 6.28 -10.18 -5.63
N GLU A 208 7.58 -10.38 -5.40
CA GLU A 208 8.40 -11.39 -6.07
C GLU A 208 7.95 -12.83 -5.75
N ALA A 209 7.34 -13.01 -4.58
CA ALA A 209 6.71 -14.25 -4.18
C ALA A 209 5.30 -14.46 -4.78
N GLY A 210 4.81 -13.51 -5.58
CA GLY A 210 3.48 -13.56 -6.17
C GLY A 210 2.36 -13.37 -5.14
N MET A 211 2.59 -12.56 -4.12
CA MET A 211 1.57 -12.10 -3.17
C MET A 211 1.23 -10.62 -3.39
N ALA A 212 0.00 -10.24 -3.06
CA ALA A 212 -0.44 -8.85 -3.01
C ALA A 212 -0.27 -8.33 -1.58
N THR A 213 0.46 -7.22 -1.40
CA THR A 213 0.51 -6.52 -0.11
C THR A 213 -0.79 -5.77 0.10
N ARG A 214 -1.56 -6.14 1.13
CA ARG A 214 -2.77 -5.42 1.55
C ARG A 214 -2.42 -4.26 2.47
N ARG A 215 -1.50 -4.50 3.40
CA ARG A 215 -1.15 -3.53 4.44
C ARG A 215 0.26 -3.78 4.98
N CYS A 216 0.99 -2.73 5.36
CA CYS A 216 2.24 -2.88 6.10
C CYS A 216 2.44 -1.68 7.04
N ASP A 217 2.23 -1.90 8.35
CA ASP A 217 2.31 -0.84 9.37
C ASP A 217 3.38 -1.11 10.43
N SER A 218 3.89 -0.05 11.03
CA SER A 218 4.68 -0.15 12.25
C SER A 218 3.80 -0.25 13.51
N VAL A 219 4.10 -1.23 14.35
CA VAL A 219 3.35 -1.62 15.54
C VAL A 219 4.31 -1.64 16.73
N THR A 220 3.83 -1.17 17.87
CA THR A 220 4.59 -1.26 19.12
C THR A 220 4.59 -2.71 19.58
N ALA A 221 5.77 -3.30 19.80
CA ALA A 221 5.85 -4.68 20.25
C ALA A 221 5.63 -4.82 21.75
N GLN A 222 6.06 -3.83 22.52
CA GLN A 222 6.15 -3.93 23.98
C GLN A 222 5.60 -2.71 24.72
N ARG A 223 5.22 -2.90 25.99
CA ARG A 223 4.85 -1.82 26.93
C ARG A 223 5.74 -1.91 28.17
N PRO A 224 6.19 -0.77 28.75
CA PRO A 224 6.98 -0.78 29.98
C PRO A 224 6.11 -1.08 31.20
N PHE A 225 6.64 -1.90 32.12
CA PHE A 225 5.97 -2.33 33.35
C PHE A 225 6.88 -2.17 34.57
N MET A 226 6.28 -2.00 35.75
CA MET A 226 6.94 -2.08 37.05
C MET A 226 6.07 -2.94 37.97
N GLU A 227 6.51 -4.18 38.17
CA GLU A 227 6.13 -4.99 39.33
C GLU A 227 7.14 -6.13 39.34
N MET A 228 8.04 -6.10 40.33
CA MET A 228 9.29 -6.87 40.55
C MET A 228 10.52 -5.94 40.49
N GLU A 229 11.40 -6.05 41.50
CA GLU A 229 12.57 -5.20 41.81
C GLU A 229 13.70 -5.19 40.74
N LEU A 230 13.37 -5.14 39.44
CA LEU A 230 14.34 -5.23 38.34
C LEU A 230 14.58 -3.91 37.59
N LEU A 231 13.73 -2.89 37.79
CA LEU A 231 13.93 -1.56 37.22
C LEU A 231 13.88 -0.50 38.32
N ASN A 232 14.95 0.28 38.47
CA ASN A 232 14.90 1.48 39.31
C ASN A 232 13.97 2.53 38.67
N VAL A 233 13.51 3.49 39.49
CA VAL A 233 12.55 4.54 39.08
C VAL A 233 13.02 5.30 37.83
N PHE A 234 14.33 5.51 37.68
CA PHE A 234 14.92 6.18 36.51
C PHE A 234 14.84 5.35 35.24
N ALA A 235 15.15 4.05 35.31
CA ALA A 235 15.05 3.12 34.19
C ALA A 235 13.59 2.97 33.73
N TYR A 236 12.64 2.94 34.67
CA TYR A 236 11.22 2.95 34.35
C TYR A 236 10.78 4.27 33.70
N ALA A 237 11.17 5.41 34.27
CA ALA A 237 10.84 6.73 33.72
C ALA A 237 11.41 6.90 32.30
N ALA A 238 12.64 6.47 32.05
CA ALA A 238 13.26 6.48 30.72
C ALA A 238 12.49 5.58 29.73
N ARG A 239 12.09 4.37 30.13
CA ARG A 239 11.29 3.46 29.27
C ARG A 239 9.89 4.01 29.02
N LYS A 240 9.25 4.67 29.99
CA LYS A 240 7.98 5.39 29.81
C LYS A 240 8.12 6.57 28.85
N ALA A 241 9.19 7.35 28.96
CA ALA A 241 9.48 8.44 28.02
C ALA A 241 9.70 7.91 26.59
N ALA A 242 10.48 6.82 26.43
CA ALA A 242 10.64 6.14 25.15
C ALA A 242 9.29 5.65 24.59
N GLN A 243 8.40 5.15 25.44
CA GLN A 243 7.05 4.74 25.02
C GLN A 243 6.20 5.91 24.50
N LEU A 244 6.27 7.07 25.15
CA LEU A 244 5.58 8.27 24.67
C LEU A 244 6.09 8.70 23.30
N VAL A 245 7.40 8.56 23.05
CA VAL A 245 8.00 8.79 21.73
C VAL A 245 7.45 7.79 20.71
N LYS A 246 7.38 6.49 21.04
CA LYS A 246 6.80 5.44 20.16
C LYS A 246 5.33 5.64 19.83
N GLN A 247 4.56 6.20 20.77
CA GLN A 247 3.16 6.54 20.56
C GLN A 247 3.01 7.75 19.63
N ALA A 248 3.84 8.77 19.80
CA ALA A 248 3.79 10.00 19.01
C ALA A 248 4.40 9.84 17.60
N ILE A 249 5.42 8.98 17.44
CA ILE A 249 6.21 8.86 16.21
C ILE A 249 6.19 7.39 15.72
N PRO A 250 5.30 7.04 14.78
CA PRO A 250 5.17 5.66 14.28
C PRO A 250 6.47 5.04 13.76
N ALA A 251 7.38 5.84 13.19
CA ALA A 251 8.66 5.36 12.70
C ALA A 251 9.59 4.77 13.78
N THR A 252 9.31 5.04 15.06
CA THR A 252 10.09 4.56 16.21
C THR A 252 9.50 3.30 16.86
N ARG A 253 8.39 2.77 16.33
CA ARG A 253 7.76 1.54 16.83
C ARG A 253 8.60 0.31 16.47
N ASP A 254 8.45 -0.76 17.24
CA ASP A 254 9.42 -1.87 17.29
C ASP A 254 9.27 -2.94 16.21
N VAL A 255 8.10 -3.05 15.58
CA VAL A 255 7.78 -4.16 14.67
C VAL A 255 7.05 -3.65 13.43
N LEU A 256 7.34 -4.24 12.27
CA LEU A 256 6.54 -4.11 11.06
C LEU A 256 5.63 -5.32 10.94
N VAL A 257 4.35 -5.10 10.64
CA VAL A 257 3.39 -6.18 10.34
C VAL A 257 2.91 -6.03 8.90
N LEU A 258 3.34 -6.95 8.04
CA LEU A 258 2.92 -7.11 6.66
C LEU A 258 1.68 -8.02 6.60
N GLU A 259 0.62 -7.53 6.00
CA GLU A 259 -0.56 -8.30 5.61
C GLU A 259 -0.53 -8.48 4.10
N CYS A 260 -0.52 -9.73 3.65
CA CYS A 260 -0.51 -10.08 2.23
C CYS A 260 -1.52 -11.19 1.92
N SER A 261 -1.90 -11.30 0.64
CA SER A 261 -2.76 -12.38 0.14
C SER A 261 -2.12 -13.03 -1.08
N PRO A 262 -2.48 -14.27 -1.43
CA PRO A 262 -2.13 -14.81 -2.74
C PRO A 262 -2.58 -13.87 -3.85
N ARG A 263 -1.78 -13.77 -4.91
CA ARG A 263 -2.29 -13.33 -6.21
C ARG A 263 -3.04 -14.50 -6.80
N VAL A 264 -4.18 -14.24 -7.42
CA VAL A 264 -5.01 -15.27 -8.04
C VAL A 264 -4.17 -15.96 -9.12
N ALA A 265 -3.70 -17.16 -8.82
CA ALA A 265 -3.24 -18.10 -9.82
C ALA A 265 -4.42 -19.02 -10.13
N TYR A 266 -5.10 -18.72 -11.24
CA TYR A 266 -6.03 -19.56 -12.01
C TYR A 266 -6.65 -20.79 -11.35
N GLY A 267 -7.94 -20.64 -11.01
CA GLY A 267 -8.89 -21.73 -10.77
C GLY A 267 -10.29 -21.40 -11.31
N ILE A 268 -10.41 -20.43 -12.22
CA ILE A 268 -11.63 -20.21 -12.99
C ILE A 268 -11.57 -21.20 -14.15
N GLU A 269 -12.60 -22.03 -14.31
CA GLU A 269 -12.85 -22.73 -15.58
C GLU A 269 -12.70 -21.71 -16.70
N VAL A 270 -11.63 -21.86 -17.49
CA VAL A 270 -11.45 -21.10 -18.72
C VAL A 270 -12.68 -21.40 -19.56
N LYS A 271 -13.62 -20.44 -19.61
CA LYS A 271 -14.62 -20.44 -20.64
C LYS A 271 -13.88 -20.59 -21.96
N THR A 272 -14.33 -21.57 -22.75
CA THR A 272 -13.76 -21.92 -24.04
C THR A 272 -13.55 -20.67 -24.90
N ARG A 273 -12.64 -20.76 -25.87
CA ARG A 273 -12.21 -19.67 -26.78
C ARG A 273 -13.34 -18.86 -27.44
N GLU A 274 -14.56 -19.39 -27.45
CA GLU A 274 -15.79 -18.78 -27.97
C GLU A 274 -16.48 -17.78 -27.02
N ASP A 275 -16.10 -17.71 -25.74
CA ASP A 275 -16.82 -16.94 -24.69
C ASP A 275 -15.99 -15.81 -24.03
N LYS A 276 -14.74 -15.63 -24.45
CA LYS A 276 -13.84 -14.59 -23.90
C LYS A 276 -14.03 -13.27 -24.66
N PRO A 277 -14.29 -12.14 -23.98
CA PRO A 277 -14.46 -10.84 -24.63
C PRO A 277 -13.16 -10.38 -25.29
N THR A 278 -13.27 -9.73 -26.43
CA THR A 278 -12.14 -9.09 -27.12
C THR A 278 -11.65 -7.87 -26.32
N VAL A 279 -10.33 -7.63 -26.31
CA VAL A 279 -9.71 -6.53 -25.56
C VAL A 279 -8.79 -5.69 -26.44
N SER A 280 -8.99 -4.37 -26.51
CA SER A 280 -8.00 -3.46 -27.10
C SER A 280 -7.25 -2.73 -25.98
N VAL A 281 -5.95 -2.98 -25.86
CA VAL A 281 -5.07 -2.32 -24.89
C VAL A 281 -4.52 -1.03 -25.51
N ILE A 282 -4.98 0.10 -25.00
CA ILE A 282 -4.64 1.45 -25.45
C ILE A 282 -3.49 1.98 -24.58
N VAL A 283 -2.32 2.17 -25.20
CA VAL A 283 -1.09 2.63 -24.56
C VAL A 283 -0.75 4.03 -25.06
N SER A 284 -0.68 5.04 -24.19
CA SER A 284 -0.12 6.34 -24.60
C SER A 284 1.40 6.34 -24.46
N ALA A 285 2.11 6.60 -25.56
CA ALA A 285 3.56 6.76 -25.62
C ALA A 285 3.95 8.23 -25.48
N HIS A 286 4.77 8.55 -24.48
CA HIS A 286 5.25 9.90 -24.20
C HIS A 286 6.74 9.98 -23.87
N LEU A 287 7.26 9.03 -23.10
CA LEU A 287 8.69 8.92 -22.82
C LEU A 287 9.42 8.06 -23.88
N GLY A 288 8.71 7.09 -24.48
CA GLY A 288 9.24 6.21 -25.52
C GLY A 288 10.43 5.36 -25.06
N GLY A 289 11.24 4.94 -26.05
CA GLY A 289 12.48 4.19 -25.85
C GLY A 289 12.33 2.95 -24.97
N ASP A 290 13.28 2.75 -24.06
CA ASP A 290 13.35 1.57 -23.18
C ASP A 290 12.10 1.39 -22.31
N ARG A 291 11.39 2.47 -21.97
CA ARG A 291 10.20 2.41 -21.12
C ARG A 291 9.00 1.89 -21.88
N LEU A 292 8.80 2.40 -23.09
CA LEU A 292 7.80 1.85 -24.00
C LEU A 292 8.11 0.39 -24.30
N ASN A 293 9.37 0.04 -24.57
CA ASN A 293 9.76 -1.34 -24.81
C ASN A 293 9.41 -2.25 -23.60
N ALA A 294 9.75 -1.83 -22.37
CA ALA A 294 9.40 -2.59 -21.17
C ALA A 294 7.88 -2.74 -20.96
N THR A 295 7.12 -1.70 -21.28
CA THR A 295 5.65 -1.73 -21.22
C THR A 295 5.10 -2.74 -22.23
N LEU A 296 5.49 -2.62 -23.50
CA LEU A 296 5.04 -3.50 -24.57
C LEU A 296 5.49 -4.94 -24.34
N ASP A 297 6.71 -5.16 -23.84
CA ASP A 297 7.22 -6.46 -23.42
C ASP A 297 6.33 -7.13 -22.39
N SER A 298 5.82 -6.37 -21.41
CA SER A 298 4.89 -6.92 -20.42
C SER A 298 3.51 -7.22 -20.99
N LEU A 299 3.08 -6.46 -22.00
CA LEU A 299 1.79 -6.66 -22.67
C LEU A 299 1.80 -7.83 -23.68
N VAL A 300 2.93 -8.15 -24.30
CA VAL A 300 2.99 -9.32 -25.21
C VAL A 300 3.09 -10.65 -24.45
N ARG A 301 3.40 -10.61 -23.15
CA ARG A 301 3.48 -11.78 -22.25
C ARG A 301 2.18 -12.05 -21.49
N GLN A 302 1.06 -11.47 -21.91
CA GLN A 302 -0.21 -11.71 -21.23
C GLN A 302 -0.65 -13.18 -21.39
N THR A 303 -1.22 -13.75 -20.34
CA THR A 303 -1.80 -15.11 -20.36
C THR A 303 -3.13 -15.17 -21.10
N TYR A 304 -3.72 -14.01 -21.42
CA TYR A 304 -4.94 -13.90 -22.22
C TYR A 304 -4.68 -14.38 -23.66
N PRO A 305 -5.65 -15.03 -24.33
CA PRO A 305 -5.43 -15.56 -25.67
C PRO A 305 -5.00 -14.46 -26.65
N ALA A 306 -3.88 -14.68 -27.35
CA ALA A 306 -3.26 -13.67 -28.21
C ALA A 306 -4.13 -13.21 -29.38
N ASP A 307 -5.12 -14.01 -29.77
CA ASP A 307 -6.14 -13.69 -30.77
C ASP A 307 -7.36 -12.93 -30.20
N GLN A 308 -7.42 -12.77 -28.88
CA GLN A 308 -8.51 -12.08 -28.16
C GLN A 308 -8.09 -10.71 -27.62
N TYR A 309 -6.86 -10.26 -27.90
CA TYR A 309 -6.47 -8.87 -27.62
C TYR A 309 -5.51 -8.28 -28.65
N GLU A 310 -5.55 -6.96 -28.75
CA GLU A 310 -4.59 -6.15 -29.51
C GLU A 310 -3.96 -5.07 -28.63
N ILE A 311 -2.83 -4.54 -29.07
CA ILE A 311 -2.13 -3.41 -28.44
C ILE A 311 -2.12 -2.25 -29.43
N VAL A 312 -2.73 -1.13 -29.02
CA VAL A 312 -2.82 0.11 -29.79
C VAL A 312 -1.99 1.18 -29.10
N VAL A 313 -0.86 1.54 -29.71
CA VAL A 313 0.07 2.54 -29.18
C VAL A 313 -0.24 3.90 -29.79
N LEU A 314 -0.68 4.84 -28.95
CA LEU A 314 -0.92 6.22 -29.32
C LEU A 314 0.38 7.00 -29.26
N ASP A 315 0.82 7.48 -30.41
CA ASP A 315 2.06 8.23 -30.60
C ASP A 315 1.74 9.69 -30.94
N ASP A 316 2.06 10.60 -30.04
CA ASP A 316 1.88 12.04 -30.24
C ASP A 316 3.11 12.72 -30.88
N GLY A 317 4.11 11.93 -31.27
CA GLY A 317 5.35 12.40 -31.90
C GLY A 317 6.33 13.08 -30.92
N THR A 318 6.05 13.11 -29.62
CA THR A 318 6.94 13.76 -28.64
C THR A 318 8.18 12.93 -28.28
N ALA A 319 8.09 11.59 -28.42
CA ALA A 319 9.18 10.68 -28.12
C ALA A 319 9.88 10.19 -29.39
N THR A 320 11.21 10.16 -29.37
CA THR A 320 12.02 9.57 -30.45
C THR A 320 12.03 8.05 -30.35
N GLY A 321 11.92 7.35 -31.49
CA GLY A 321 12.06 5.89 -31.57
C GLY A 321 10.80 5.09 -31.24
N THR A 322 9.65 5.74 -31.00
CA THR A 322 8.37 5.06 -30.76
C THR A 322 8.02 4.11 -31.91
N ALA A 323 8.15 4.57 -33.16
CA ALA A 323 7.87 3.77 -34.34
C ALA A 323 8.74 2.50 -34.44
N ASP A 324 10.05 2.64 -34.17
CA ASP A 324 10.99 1.52 -34.23
C ASP A 324 10.70 0.47 -33.16
N VAL A 325 10.42 0.92 -31.93
CA VAL A 325 10.07 0.03 -30.80
C VAL A 325 8.77 -0.73 -31.09
N VAL A 326 7.75 -0.04 -31.60
CA VAL A 326 6.47 -0.69 -31.94
C VAL A 326 6.66 -1.70 -33.07
N ALA A 327 7.44 -1.36 -34.10
CA ALA A 327 7.73 -2.27 -35.21
C ALA A 327 8.49 -3.53 -34.76
N ASP A 328 9.52 -3.38 -33.91
CA ASP A 328 10.26 -4.51 -33.34
C ASP A 328 9.35 -5.44 -32.54
N VAL A 329 8.54 -4.87 -31.64
CA VAL A 329 7.61 -5.65 -30.82
C VAL A 329 6.60 -6.38 -31.70
N ALA A 330 6.03 -5.70 -32.71
CA ALA A 330 5.05 -6.29 -33.60
C ALA A 330 5.58 -7.51 -34.37
N LEU A 331 6.89 -7.57 -34.68
CA LEU A 331 7.51 -8.70 -35.37
C LEU A 331 7.61 -9.96 -34.49
N ARG A 332 7.63 -9.81 -33.17
CA ARG A 332 7.82 -10.91 -32.21
C ARG A 332 6.59 -11.21 -31.35
N ALA A 333 5.58 -10.34 -31.36
CA ALA A 333 4.34 -10.53 -30.62
C ALA A 333 3.46 -11.60 -31.27
N ALA A 334 2.77 -12.38 -30.44
CA ALA A 334 1.72 -13.29 -30.91
C ALA A 334 0.38 -12.57 -31.13
N CYS A 335 0.18 -11.43 -30.48
CA CYS A 335 -1.00 -10.56 -30.60
C CYS A 335 -0.74 -9.43 -31.61
N SER A 336 -1.82 -8.78 -32.05
CA SER A 336 -1.71 -7.60 -32.92
C SER A 336 -1.13 -6.42 -32.14
N VAL A 337 -0.07 -5.79 -32.67
CA VAL A 337 0.53 -4.58 -32.10
C VAL A 337 0.63 -3.53 -33.19
N ARG A 338 0.00 -2.37 -32.97
CA ARG A 338 -0.03 -1.29 -33.96
C ARG A 338 0.12 0.09 -33.33
N ARG A 339 0.61 1.01 -34.13
CA ARG A 339 0.81 2.42 -33.79
C ARG A 339 -0.29 3.27 -34.42
N VAL A 340 -0.75 4.29 -33.71
CA VAL A 340 -1.69 5.30 -34.20
C VAL A 340 -1.11 6.69 -33.90
N ASP A 341 -0.94 7.48 -34.95
CA ASP A 341 -0.54 8.89 -34.84
C ASP A 341 -1.69 9.72 -34.27
N VAL A 342 -1.43 10.47 -33.20
CA VAL A 342 -2.43 11.29 -32.51
C VAL A 342 -1.92 12.72 -32.28
N SER A 343 -2.85 13.67 -32.13
CA SER A 343 -2.52 15.08 -31.92
C SER A 343 -2.50 15.50 -30.44
N ASP A 344 -2.95 14.62 -29.54
CA ASP A 344 -2.85 14.79 -28.09
C ASP A 344 -2.68 13.45 -27.36
N ARG A 345 -2.48 13.52 -26.05
CA ARG A 345 -2.35 12.36 -25.15
C ARG A 345 -3.56 12.21 -24.22
N GLY A 346 -4.65 12.92 -24.53
CA GLY A 346 -5.75 13.19 -23.62
C GLY A 346 -7.02 12.41 -23.98
N PRO A 347 -8.19 12.98 -23.64
CA PRO A 347 -9.50 12.42 -23.96
C PRO A 347 -9.69 12.06 -25.44
N HIS A 348 -9.24 12.93 -26.35
CA HIS A 348 -9.53 12.78 -27.78
C HIS A 348 -8.80 11.59 -28.38
N ALA A 349 -7.49 11.46 -28.16
CA ALA A 349 -6.72 10.34 -28.64
C ALA A 349 -7.26 8.98 -28.16
N ARG A 350 -7.69 8.90 -26.90
CA ARG A 350 -8.28 7.67 -26.35
C ARG A 350 -9.68 7.38 -26.90
N ASN A 351 -10.51 8.40 -27.11
CA ASN A 351 -11.81 8.21 -27.76
C ASN A 351 -11.64 7.73 -29.20
N LEU A 352 -10.69 8.30 -29.93
CA LEU A 352 -10.35 7.87 -31.29
C LEU A 352 -9.90 6.41 -31.28
N ALA A 353 -9.01 6.03 -30.36
CA ALA A 353 -8.54 4.67 -30.21
C ALA A 353 -9.67 3.68 -29.88
N MET A 354 -10.56 4.02 -28.95
CA MET A 354 -11.73 3.18 -28.63
C MET A 354 -12.69 3.01 -29.82
N ALA A 355 -12.82 4.04 -30.67
CA ALA A 355 -13.68 3.98 -31.85
C ALA A 355 -13.03 3.22 -33.03
N ASP A 356 -11.72 3.35 -33.19
CA ASP A 356 -10.92 2.71 -34.24
C ASP A 356 -10.58 1.24 -33.93
N ALA A 357 -10.59 0.86 -32.66
CA ALA A 357 -10.30 -0.48 -32.14
C ALA A 357 -11.55 -1.07 -31.44
N PRO A 358 -12.63 -1.40 -32.17
CA PRO A 358 -13.86 -1.88 -31.56
C PRO A 358 -13.65 -3.28 -30.97
N SER A 359 -13.44 -3.31 -29.66
CA SER A 359 -13.39 -4.49 -28.81
C SER A 359 -14.53 -4.45 -27.79
N ASP A 360 -14.83 -5.58 -27.14
CA ASP A 360 -15.79 -5.63 -26.05
C ASP A 360 -15.33 -4.78 -24.86
N ILE A 361 -14.01 -4.79 -24.59
CA ILE A 361 -13.37 -4.08 -23.48
C ILE A 361 -12.15 -3.29 -23.97
N SER A 362 -12.11 -2.00 -23.65
CA SER A 362 -10.91 -1.17 -23.83
C SER A 362 -10.13 -1.12 -22.52
N ALA A 363 -8.86 -1.51 -22.56
CA ALA A 363 -7.94 -1.43 -21.43
C ALA A 363 -7.00 -0.24 -21.64
N HIS A 364 -6.74 0.57 -20.61
CA HIS A 364 -5.95 1.79 -20.74
C HIS A 364 -4.70 1.72 -19.86
N THR A 365 -3.56 2.07 -20.46
CA THR A 365 -2.27 2.18 -19.76
C THR A 365 -1.33 3.21 -20.41
N GLU A 366 -0.09 3.31 -19.92
CA GLU A 366 0.93 4.25 -20.40
C GLU A 366 2.29 3.56 -20.55
N ASP A 367 3.18 4.15 -21.35
CA ASP A 367 4.55 3.67 -21.61
C ASP A 367 5.52 3.71 -20.41
N THR A 368 5.01 4.05 -19.22
CA THR A 368 5.75 4.00 -17.95
C THR A 368 5.35 2.82 -17.08
N CYS A 369 4.53 1.91 -17.60
CA CYS A 369 3.91 0.86 -16.83
C CYS A 369 4.55 -0.50 -17.09
N VAL A 370 4.60 -1.35 -16.07
CA VAL A 370 4.95 -2.77 -16.20
C VAL A 370 3.78 -3.56 -15.63
N LEU A 371 3.23 -4.43 -16.46
CA LEU A 371 1.98 -5.11 -16.19
C LEU A 371 2.24 -6.59 -15.85
N PRO A 372 1.55 -7.15 -14.85
CA PRO A 372 1.55 -8.60 -14.59
C PRO A 372 1.08 -9.40 -15.80
N GLU A 373 1.55 -10.63 -15.97
CA GLU A 373 1.17 -11.51 -17.09
C GLU A 373 -0.32 -11.84 -17.08
N ASP A 374 -0.96 -11.83 -15.92
CA ASP A 374 -2.39 -12.07 -15.71
C ASP A 374 -3.24 -10.79 -15.73
N TRP A 375 -2.69 -9.63 -16.12
CA TRP A 375 -3.36 -8.32 -15.96
C TRP A 375 -4.68 -8.21 -16.73
N ILE A 376 -4.69 -8.56 -18.03
CA ILE A 376 -5.92 -8.53 -18.84
C ILE A 376 -6.95 -9.51 -18.27
N GLU A 377 -6.52 -10.74 -18.01
CA GLU A 377 -7.42 -11.81 -17.60
C GLU A 377 -8.01 -11.57 -16.20
N SER A 378 -7.21 -11.04 -15.28
CA SER A 378 -7.65 -10.60 -13.96
C SER A 378 -8.72 -9.52 -14.04
N ALA A 379 -8.64 -8.60 -15.00
CA ALA A 379 -9.64 -7.55 -15.17
C ALA A 379 -10.92 -8.07 -15.83
N VAL A 380 -10.77 -8.84 -16.92
CA VAL A 380 -11.89 -9.39 -17.70
C VAL A 380 -12.82 -10.25 -16.84
N ALA A 381 -12.28 -11.02 -15.89
CA ALA A 381 -13.06 -11.88 -14.99
C ALA A 381 -14.12 -11.13 -14.16
N TRP A 382 -14.01 -9.81 -14.03
CA TRP A 382 -14.94 -8.98 -13.25
C TRP A 382 -16.03 -8.30 -14.09
N PHE A 383 -16.03 -8.49 -15.41
CA PHE A 383 -17.09 -7.99 -16.28
C PHE A 383 -18.26 -8.98 -16.33
N ASP A 384 -19.35 -8.64 -15.66
CA ASP A 384 -20.68 -9.24 -15.81
C ASP A 384 -21.61 -8.29 -16.58
N ALA A 385 -22.90 -8.64 -16.70
CA ALA A 385 -23.88 -7.92 -17.51
C ALA A 385 -24.08 -6.45 -17.10
N ASP A 386 -23.80 -6.08 -15.84
CA ASP A 386 -24.01 -4.73 -15.32
C ASP A 386 -22.70 -3.96 -15.03
N THR A 387 -21.54 -4.59 -15.21
CA THR A 387 -20.24 -3.93 -15.02
C THR A 387 -19.77 -3.23 -16.29
N ALA A 388 -19.49 -1.93 -16.16
CA ALA A 388 -18.94 -1.10 -17.23
C ALA A 388 -17.50 -0.65 -16.98
N VAL A 389 -17.02 -0.70 -15.74
CA VAL A 389 -15.66 -0.25 -15.38
C VAL A 389 -15.01 -1.24 -14.42
N VAL A 390 -13.77 -1.63 -14.70
CA VAL A 390 -12.91 -2.37 -13.78
C VAL A 390 -11.58 -1.62 -13.64
N SER A 391 -11.07 -1.47 -12.42
CA SER A 391 -9.77 -0.84 -12.14
C SER A 391 -9.13 -1.48 -10.93
N GLY A 392 -7.86 -1.19 -10.67
CA GLY A 392 -7.15 -1.66 -9.49
C GLY A 392 -5.93 -0.80 -9.14
N PRO A 393 -5.10 -1.23 -8.18
CA PRO A 393 -4.09 -0.38 -7.60
C PRO A 393 -2.91 -0.16 -8.55
N VAL A 394 -2.32 1.04 -8.47
CA VAL A 394 -1.11 1.41 -9.23
C VAL A 394 0.05 1.55 -8.26
N PHE A 395 1.00 0.63 -8.34
CA PHE A 395 2.19 0.64 -7.50
C PHE A 395 3.33 1.38 -8.17
N ALA A 396 4.24 1.94 -7.38
CA ALA A 396 5.43 2.57 -7.92
C ALA A 396 6.50 1.54 -8.29
N SER A 397 7.12 1.72 -9.45
CA SER A 397 8.33 0.99 -9.83
C SER A 397 9.57 1.54 -9.11
N ASP A 398 10.60 0.71 -8.98
CA ASP A 398 11.89 1.11 -8.41
C ASP A 398 12.50 2.30 -9.17
N GLY A 399 13.21 3.17 -8.46
CA GLY A 399 13.77 4.41 -9.02
C GLY A 399 12.75 5.52 -9.27
N SER A 400 11.46 5.31 -8.98
CA SER A 400 10.45 6.37 -9.04
C SER A 400 10.77 7.52 -8.10
N ALA A 401 10.37 8.74 -8.49
CA ALA A 401 10.54 9.93 -7.69
C ALA A 401 9.85 9.84 -6.32
N SER A 402 10.45 10.50 -5.32
CA SER A 402 9.95 10.57 -3.95
C SER A 402 8.62 11.33 -3.85
N ARG A 403 7.71 10.83 -3.00
CA ARG A 403 6.34 11.35 -2.74
C ARG A 403 6.34 12.69 -2.00
N SER A 404 6.72 13.77 -2.69
CA SER A 404 7.01 15.04 -2.02
C SER A 404 5.75 15.84 -1.61
N LEU A 405 4.67 15.76 -2.39
CA LEU A 405 3.28 16.07 -2.01
C LEU A 405 2.34 15.51 -3.09
N GLU A 406 1.37 14.68 -2.71
CA GLU A 406 0.46 14.01 -3.65
C GLU A 406 -1.00 14.22 -3.22
N VAL A 407 -1.88 14.38 -4.19
CA VAL A 407 -3.32 14.47 -3.97
C VAL A 407 -3.85 13.07 -3.72
N ALA A 408 -4.81 12.94 -2.80
CA ALA A 408 -5.48 11.68 -2.54
C ALA A 408 -5.89 10.96 -3.86
N ALA A 409 -5.56 9.67 -3.97
CA ALA A 409 -5.82 8.77 -5.10
C ALA A 409 -4.93 8.90 -6.36
N THR A 410 -3.98 9.86 -6.47
CA THR A 410 -3.07 9.92 -7.64
C THR A 410 -1.94 8.88 -7.62
N ARG A 411 -1.60 8.39 -6.43
CA ARG A 411 -0.65 7.31 -6.17
C ARG A 411 -0.96 6.79 -4.75
N PRO A 412 -1.44 5.54 -4.59
CA PRO A 412 -1.85 5.04 -3.28
C PRO A 412 -0.66 5.05 -2.30
N ASP A 413 -0.85 5.74 -1.16
CA ASP A 413 0.12 5.75 -0.07
C ASP A 413 -0.11 4.50 0.80
N PRO A 414 0.87 3.59 0.94
CA PRO A 414 0.72 2.43 1.82
C PRO A 414 0.57 2.79 3.32
N ASP A 415 0.86 4.03 3.75
CA ASP A 415 0.64 4.53 5.12
C ASP A 415 -0.66 5.33 5.32
N GLU A 416 -1.27 5.80 4.23
CA GLU A 416 -2.46 6.63 4.30
C GLU A 416 -3.68 5.76 3.98
N LYS A 417 -4.72 5.82 4.82
CA LYS A 417 -6.08 5.40 4.44
C LYS A 417 -6.64 6.37 3.38
N ALA A 418 -5.86 6.70 2.35
CA ALA A 418 -6.30 7.47 1.21
C ALA A 418 -7.49 6.74 0.57
N PRO A 419 -8.48 7.46 0.03
CA PRO A 419 -9.59 6.82 -0.64
C PRO A 419 -9.04 5.81 -1.65
N PRO A 420 -9.57 4.58 -1.66
CA PRO A 420 -9.09 3.57 -2.59
C PRO A 420 -9.16 4.15 -4.00
N SER A 421 -8.25 3.71 -4.86
CA SER A 421 -8.23 4.02 -6.29
C SER A 421 -9.57 3.74 -7.01
N GLU A 422 -10.52 3.09 -6.32
CA GLU A 422 -11.98 3.14 -6.49
C GLU A 422 -12.61 4.50 -6.82
N VAL A 423 -11.96 5.61 -6.48
CA VAL A 423 -12.52 6.95 -6.68
C VAL A 423 -11.96 7.65 -7.92
N MET A 424 -10.70 7.37 -8.27
CA MET A 424 -10.02 8.05 -9.37
C MET A 424 -10.04 7.26 -10.68
N PHE A 425 -10.12 5.91 -10.62
CA PHE A 425 -10.04 5.06 -11.82
C PHE A 425 -8.87 5.50 -12.73
N PRO A 426 -7.62 5.45 -12.21
CA PRO A 426 -6.49 6.06 -12.87
C PRO A 426 -6.37 5.53 -14.30
N ILE A 427 -6.21 6.42 -15.27
CA ILE A 427 -6.16 6.05 -16.70
C ILE A 427 -5.06 5.06 -17.03
N THR A 428 -4.05 5.00 -16.16
CA THR A 428 -2.94 4.07 -16.32
C THR A 428 -3.36 2.63 -16.05
N ASN A 429 -4.43 2.38 -15.29
CA ASN A 429 -4.91 1.05 -14.89
C ASN A 429 -6.44 1.00 -14.81
N VAL A 430 -7.10 1.05 -15.96
CA VAL A 430 -8.57 1.02 -16.03
C VAL A 430 -9.04 0.31 -17.30
N PHE A 431 -10.14 -0.41 -17.15
CA PHE A 431 -10.82 -1.15 -18.21
C PHE A 431 -12.25 -0.64 -18.30
N TYR A 432 -12.72 -0.44 -19.53
CA TYR A 432 -14.07 0.00 -19.83
C TYR A 432 -14.75 -0.96 -20.79
N ARG A 433 -16.03 -1.25 -20.55
CA ARG A 433 -16.90 -1.84 -21.58
C ARG A 433 -17.02 -0.84 -22.73
N THR A 434 -16.41 -1.12 -23.87
CA THR A 434 -16.12 -0.12 -24.92
C THR A 434 -17.40 0.52 -25.45
N ALA A 435 -18.39 -0.30 -25.82
CA ALA A 435 -19.66 0.18 -26.35
C ALA A 435 -20.41 1.10 -25.37
N VAL A 436 -20.35 0.80 -24.07
CA VAL A 436 -21.00 1.60 -23.03
C VAL A 436 -20.25 2.91 -22.80
N ALA A 437 -18.91 2.89 -22.79
CA ALA A 437 -18.10 4.09 -22.69
C ALA A 437 -18.34 5.05 -23.87
N LEU A 438 -18.34 4.53 -25.10
CA LEU A 438 -18.60 5.33 -26.31
C LEU A 438 -20.04 5.87 -26.33
N ALA A 439 -21.03 5.05 -25.99
CA ALA A 439 -22.44 5.49 -25.91
C ALA A 439 -22.66 6.57 -24.85
N ALA A 440 -21.86 6.58 -23.78
CA ALA A 440 -21.86 7.63 -22.76
C ALA A 440 -21.09 8.91 -23.19
N GLY A 441 -20.62 8.97 -24.45
CA GLY A 441 -19.89 10.10 -25.02
C GLY A 441 -18.37 10.04 -24.85
N GLY A 442 -17.82 8.90 -24.39
CA GLY A 442 -16.39 8.73 -24.14
C GLY A 442 -15.84 9.70 -23.09
N PHE A 443 -14.52 9.84 -23.06
CA PHE A 443 -13.84 10.82 -22.23
C PHE A 443 -14.16 12.25 -22.67
N ASP A 444 -14.50 13.13 -21.73
CA ASP A 444 -14.90 14.50 -22.05
C ASP A 444 -13.72 15.38 -22.49
N HIS A 445 -13.81 15.88 -23.73
CA HIS A 445 -12.85 16.77 -24.35
C HIS A 445 -12.67 18.10 -23.60
N ALA A 446 -13.66 18.52 -22.79
CA ALA A 446 -13.55 19.71 -21.94
C ALA A 446 -12.53 19.56 -20.80
N PHE A 447 -11.92 18.38 -20.63
CA PHE A 447 -10.78 18.13 -19.75
C PHE A 447 -9.42 18.07 -20.47
N ALA A 448 -9.37 18.34 -21.77
CA ALA A 448 -8.11 18.66 -22.44
C ALA A 448 -7.58 19.99 -21.86
N GLY A 449 -6.44 19.94 -21.17
CA GLY A 449 -5.82 21.12 -20.60
C GLY A 449 -5.22 22.04 -21.67
N ARG A 450 -4.61 23.15 -21.22
CA ARG A 450 -3.89 24.05 -22.15
C ARG A 450 -2.70 23.29 -22.74
N ALA A 451 -2.54 23.37 -24.07
CA ALA A 451 -1.51 22.68 -24.86
C ALA A 451 -1.66 21.15 -25.00
N GLY A 452 -2.87 20.60 -24.82
CA GLY A 452 -3.16 19.17 -25.11
C GLY A 452 -2.86 18.20 -23.97
N ASP A 453 -2.16 18.64 -22.91
CA ASP A 453 -2.00 17.85 -21.68
C ASP A 453 -3.33 17.75 -20.93
N PRO A 454 -3.83 16.57 -20.57
CA PRO A 454 -5.09 16.45 -19.84
C PRO A 454 -4.99 16.99 -18.41
N VAL A 455 -6.11 17.51 -17.91
CA VAL A 455 -6.25 18.02 -16.54
C VAL A 455 -6.15 16.87 -15.54
N LEU A 456 -5.48 17.06 -14.39
CA LEU A 456 -5.41 16.02 -13.35
C LEU A 456 -6.80 15.48 -12.99
N GLY A 457 -6.98 14.15 -12.99
CA GLY A 457 -8.22 13.47 -12.59
C GLY A 457 -9.35 13.49 -13.64
N TRP A 458 -9.07 13.95 -14.86
CA TRP A 458 -10.00 13.89 -16.00
C TRP A 458 -10.54 12.49 -16.31
N ASP A 459 -9.71 11.49 -16.04
CA ASP A 459 -9.94 10.07 -16.24
C ASP A 459 -11.02 9.52 -15.30
N ALA A 460 -11.17 10.09 -14.11
CA ALA A 460 -12.20 9.72 -13.16
C ALA A 460 -13.62 10.06 -13.66
N GLU A 461 -13.76 11.10 -14.49
CA GLU A 461 -15.08 11.64 -14.83
C GLU A 461 -15.94 10.64 -15.61
N LEU A 462 -15.37 9.93 -16.59
CA LEU A 462 -16.10 8.93 -17.37
C LEU A 462 -16.63 7.81 -16.47
N ALA A 463 -15.78 7.27 -15.59
CA ALA A 463 -16.20 6.23 -14.65
C ALA A 463 -17.34 6.71 -13.73
N TRP A 464 -17.28 7.93 -13.21
CA TRP A 464 -18.37 8.50 -12.41
C TRP A 464 -19.64 8.75 -13.22
N ARG A 465 -19.52 9.18 -14.47
CA ARG A 465 -20.66 9.34 -15.38
C ARG A 465 -21.37 8.01 -15.61
N LEU A 466 -20.62 6.94 -15.88
CA LEU A 466 -21.18 5.59 -16.06
C LEU A 466 -21.91 5.10 -14.80
N ARG A 467 -21.36 5.37 -13.61
CA ARG A 467 -22.05 5.08 -12.33
C ARG A 467 -23.37 5.83 -12.19
N ARG A 468 -23.43 7.12 -12.58
CA ARG A 468 -24.67 7.92 -12.55
C ARG A 468 -25.73 7.39 -13.52
N LEU A 469 -25.30 6.75 -14.61
CA LEU A 469 -26.16 6.07 -15.57
C LEU A 469 -26.61 4.67 -15.11
N GLY A 470 -26.21 4.22 -13.92
CA GLY A 470 -26.65 2.96 -13.31
C GLY A 470 -25.71 1.78 -13.52
N TRP A 471 -24.56 1.95 -14.19
CA TRP A 471 -23.59 0.88 -14.39
C TRP A 471 -22.70 0.65 -13.16
N GLN A 472 -22.27 -0.59 -12.95
CA GLN A 472 -21.30 -0.92 -11.91
C GLN A 472 -19.88 -0.55 -12.33
N ALA A 473 -19.15 0.01 -11.37
CA ALA A 473 -17.72 0.26 -11.46
C ALA A 473 -17.02 -0.46 -10.31
N ARG A 474 -16.18 -1.44 -10.66
CA ARG A 474 -15.53 -2.34 -9.70
C ARG A 474 -14.06 -1.99 -9.56
N PHE A 475 -13.60 -1.96 -8.32
CA PHE A 475 -12.19 -1.90 -8.01
C PHE A 475 -11.74 -3.23 -7.42
N ARG A 476 -10.63 -3.75 -7.92
CA ARG A 476 -10.13 -5.07 -7.56
C ARG A 476 -8.63 -5.00 -7.36
N GLU A 477 -8.19 -5.43 -6.18
CA GLU A 477 -6.78 -5.37 -5.79
C GLU A 477 -5.90 -6.32 -6.61
N GLU A 478 -6.51 -7.32 -7.24
CA GLU A 478 -5.87 -8.25 -8.18
C GLU A 478 -5.59 -7.60 -9.54
N VAL A 479 -6.31 -6.52 -9.92
CA VAL A 479 -6.10 -5.80 -11.18
C VAL A 479 -5.05 -4.71 -10.98
N TYR A 480 -3.82 -5.09 -10.67
CA TYR A 480 -2.77 -4.13 -10.32
C TYR A 480 -1.71 -3.97 -11.42
N GLN A 481 -0.96 -2.88 -11.36
CA GLN A 481 0.22 -2.69 -12.21
C GLN A 481 1.31 -1.88 -11.50
N PHE A 482 2.48 -1.84 -12.11
CA PHE A 482 3.58 -0.97 -11.69
C PHE A 482 3.71 0.21 -12.63
N ARG A 483 3.96 1.40 -12.11
CA ARG A 483 4.20 2.62 -12.86
C ARG A 483 5.47 3.28 -12.37
N PHE A 484 6.35 3.63 -13.30
CA PHE A 484 7.47 4.51 -13.02
C PHE A 484 7.00 5.97 -12.94
N PHE A 485 7.21 6.62 -11.80
CA PHE A 485 6.90 8.03 -11.65
C PHE A 485 8.17 8.86 -11.89
N PRO A 486 8.24 9.66 -12.98
CA PRO A 486 9.43 10.43 -13.30
C PRO A 486 9.70 11.52 -12.25
N PRO A 487 10.98 11.93 -12.08
CA PRO A 487 11.31 13.07 -11.25
C PRO A 487 10.62 14.33 -11.75
N SER A 488 10.28 15.23 -10.82
CA SER A 488 9.74 16.54 -11.19
C SER A 488 10.71 17.29 -12.10
N ALA A 489 10.16 18.10 -13.00
CA ALA A 489 10.95 18.86 -13.96
C ALA A 489 12.05 19.68 -13.25
N PRO A 490 13.27 19.74 -13.83
CA PRO A 490 14.41 20.40 -13.23
C PRO A 490 14.20 21.92 -13.07
N GLY A 491 15.04 22.55 -12.25
CA GLY A 491 14.99 23.99 -12.02
C GLY A 491 13.68 24.43 -11.38
N SER A 492 13.00 25.40 -11.99
CA SER A 492 11.69 25.91 -11.55
C SER A 492 10.50 25.17 -12.18
N GLY A 493 10.75 24.19 -13.06
CA GLY A 493 9.71 23.43 -13.77
C GLY A 493 8.77 22.68 -12.83
N TRP A 494 9.30 22.09 -11.76
CA TRP A 494 8.49 21.42 -10.73
C TRP A 494 7.42 22.34 -10.14
N ALA A 495 7.77 23.59 -9.82
CA ALA A 495 6.86 24.52 -9.15
C ALA A 495 5.68 24.87 -10.07
N ARG A 496 5.95 25.06 -11.37
CA ARG A 496 4.91 25.30 -12.38
C ARG A 496 3.98 24.10 -12.52
N GLY A 497 4.52 22.88 -12.55
CA GLY A 497 3.73 21.65 -12.65
C GLY A 497 2.82 21.45 -11.43
N HIS A 498 3.35 21.57 -10.22
CA HIS A 498 2.58 21.44 -8.99
C HIS A 498 1.54 22.56 -8.83
N LEU A 499 1.88 23.81 -9.17
CA LEU A 499 0.94 24.93 -9.14
C LEU A 499 -0.23 24.68 -10.10
N ARG A 500 0.05 24.19 -11.31
CA ARG A 500 -0.97 23.85 -12.30
C ARG A 500 -1.91 22.77 -11.78
N GLN A 501 -1.38 21.67 -11.24
CA GLN A 501 -2.17 20.58 -10.67
C GLN A 501 -3.07 21.08 -9.52
N ALA A 502 -2.50 21.84 -8.58
CA ALA A 502 -3.23 22.42 -7.45
C ALA A 502 -4.35 23.39 -7.90
N TYR A 503 -4.11 24.15 -8.97
CA TYR A 503 -5.08 25.07 -9.54
C TYR A 503 -6.22 24.36 -10.28
N GLU A 504 -5.94 23.26 -10.96
CA GLU A 504 -6.92 22.54 -11.78
C GLU A 504 -7.81 21.60 -10.94
N LEU A 505 -7.30 21.01 -9.86
CA LEU A 505 -8.04 20.04 -9.04
C LEU A 505 -9.39 20.56 -8.49
N PRO A 506 -9.52 21.81 -7.97
CA PRO A 506 -10.81 22.31 -7.49
C PRO A 506 -11.86 22.41 -8.60
N GLN A 507 -11.43 22.65 -9.84
CA GLN A 507 -12.31 22.73 -11.01
C GLN A 507 -12.84 21.34 -11.39
N LEU A 508 -11.99 20.31 -11.32
CA LEU A 508 -12.44 18.91 -11.44
C LEU A 508 -13.46 18.59 -10.35
N MET A 509 -13.16 18.90 -9.10
CA MET A 509 -14.02 18.64 -7.94
C MET A 509 -15.37 19.36 -8.00
N ALA A 510 -15.46 20.47 -8.74
CA ALA A 510 -16.73 21.13 -9.03
C ALA A 510 -17.55 20.38 -10.09
N ARG A 511 -16.91 19.77 -11.10
CA ARG A 511 -17.56 18.97 -12.16
C ARG A 511 -17.90 17.55 -11.73
N VAL A 512 -17.12 16.96 -10.83
CA VAL A 512 -17.34 15.64 -10.25
C VAL A 512 -17.45 15.77 -8.72
N PRO A 513 -18.61 16.19 -8.18
CA PRO A 513 -18.78 16.41 -6.75
C PRO A 513 -18.55 15.16 -5.89
N GLU A 514 -18.82 13.97 -6.41
CA GLU A 514 -18.66 12.67 -5.75
C GLU A 514 -17.19 12.37 -5.47
N TYR A 515 -16.33 12.72 -6.43
CA TYR A 515 -14.89 12.66 -6.26
C TYR A 515 -14.50 13.50 -5.04
N ALA A 516 -14.88 14.77 -5.00
CA ALA A 516 -14.58 15.66 -3.87
C ALA A 516 -15.16 15.17 -2.52
N GLN A 517 -16.36 14.60 -2.50
CA GLN A 517 -16.99 14.07 -1.29
C GLN A 517 -16.23 12.89 -0.68
N ARG A 518 -15.59 12.07 -1.54
CA ARG A 518 -14.85 10.88 -1.10
C ARG A 518 -13.36 11.15 -0.87
N THR A 519 -12.83 12.22 -1.45
CA THR A 519 -11.40 12.53 -1.47
C THR A 519 -10.98 13.61 -0.47
N LEU A 520 -11.83 14.59 -0.18
CA LEU A 520 -11.46 15.72 0.68
C LEU A 520 -11.64 15.40 2.17
N ILE A 521 -10.60 15.65 2.95
CA ILE A 521 -10.64 15.62 4.41
C ILE A 521 -11.46 16.82 4.88
N SER A 522 -12.47 16.54 5.72
CA SER A 522 -13.40 17.56 6.21
C SER A 522 -14.08 18.35 5.07
N ARG A 523 -14.18 17.78 3.86
CA ARG A 523 -14.70 18.42 2.64
C ARG A 523 -13.93 19.66 2.16
N VAL A 524 -12.75 19.89 2.70
CA VAL A 524 -11.92 21.07 2.41
C VAL A 524 -10.52 20.66 1.97
N PHE A 525 -9.86 19.78 2.71
CA PHE A 525 -8.43 19.56 2.51
C PHE A 525 -8.13 18.39 1.57
N ALA A 526 -7.22 18.59 0.62
CA ALA A 526 -6.84 17.59 -0.39
C ALA A 526 -6.04 16.43 0.19
N SER A 527 -5.25 16.65 1.24
CA SER A 527 -4.56 15.60 1.99
C SER A 527 -4.31 16.00 3.45
N ARG A 528 -3.91 15.03 4.29
CA ARG A 528 -3.53 15.35 5.68
C ARG A 528 -2.31 16.27 5.72
N GLN A 529 -1.41 16.10 4.76
CA GLN A 529 -0.19 16.90 4.64
C GLN A 529 -0.51 18.37 4.31
N THR A 530 -1.46 18.65 3.39
CA THR A 530 -1.88 20.03 3.11
C THR A 530 -2.63 20.59 4.31
N MET A 531 -3.57 19.84 4.89
CA MET A 531 -4.29 20.26 6.10
C MET A 531 -3.36 20.70 7.22
N TYR A 532 -2.35 19.89 7.57
CA TYR A 532 -1.41 20.24 8.63
C TYR A 532 -0.58 21.47 8.27
N PHE A 533 -0.13 21.58 7.02
CA PHE A 533 0.63 22.74 6.57
C PHE A 533 -0.21 24.02 6.59
N ASP A 534 -1.46 23.96 6.12
CA ASP A 534 -2.37 25.09 6.08
C ASP A 534 -2.73 25.56 7.48
N LEU A 535 -2.94 24.63 8.41
CA LEU A 535 -3.12 24.94 9.84
C LEU A 535 -1.87 25.57 10.44
N ALA A 536 -0.67 25.13 10.05
CA ALA A 536 0.59 25.74 10.48
C ALA A 536 0.72 27.19 9.98
N VAL A 537 0.40 27.43 8.70
CA VAL A 537 0.40 28.78 8.09
C VAL A 537 -0.65 29.67 8.76
N ALA A 538 -1.89 29.19 8.91
CA ALA A 538 -2.97 29.93 9.56
C ALA A 538 -2.64 30.24 11.03
N GLY A 539 -2.08 29.28 11.77
CA GLY A 539 -1.64 29.45 13.16
C GLY A 539 -0.51 30.46 13.31
N GLY A 540 0.48 30.44 12.40
CA GLY A 540 1.56 31.42 12.35
C GLY A 540 1.04 32.83 12.07
N LEU A 541 0.18 32.99 11.05
CA LEU A 541 -0.46 34.27 10.74
C LEU A 541 -1.29 34.79 11.91
N PHE A 542 -2.08 33.92 12.55
CA PHE A 542 -2.89 34.29 13.71
C PHE A 542 -2.02 34.68 14.91
N ALA A 543 -0.92 33.96 15.17
CA ALA A 543 0.01 34.28 16.24
C ALA A 543 0.61 35.68 16.07
N VAL A 544 0.96 36.07 14.84
CA VAL A 544 1.48 37.40 14.51
C VAL A 544 0.39 38.46 14.61
N LEU A 545 -0.73 38.27 13.91
CA LEU A 545 -1.80 39.27 13.79
C LEU A 545 -2.54 39.52 15.11
N ARG A 546 -2.74 38.48 15.93
CA ARG A 546 -3.46 38.57 17.21
C ARG A 546 -2.55 38.55 18.43
N ARG A 547 -1.22 38.49 18.24
CA ARG A 547 -0.20 38.37 19.30
C ARG A 547 -0.45 37.18 20.25
N ARG A 548 -1.05 36.10 19.75
CA ARG A 548 -1.36 34.88 20.52
C ARG A 548 -0.32 33.79 20.21
N ARG A 549 0.79 33.78 20.96
CA ARG A 549 1.91 32.84 20.76
C ARG A 549 1.49 31.36 20.77
N VAL A 550 0.46 31.01 21.56
CA VAL A 550 -0.08 29.64 21.64
C VAL A 550 -0.57 29.11 20.29
N ALA A 551 -0.98 29.98 19.36
CA ALA A 551 -1.44 29.55 18.02
C ALA A 551 -0.33 28.93 17.16
N VAL A 552 0.94 29.13 17.49
CA VAL A 552 2.08 28.45 16.85
C VAL A 552 2.01 26.93 17.07
N LEU A 553 1.33 26.45 18.12
CA LEU A 553 1.14 25.02 18.35
C LEU A 553 0.35 24.31 17.23
N LEU A 554 -0.39 25.04 16.39
CA LEU A 554 -1.02 24.47 15.19
C LEU A 554 -0.01 23.95 14.16
N ALA A 555 1.27 24.31 14.28
CA ALA A 555 2.35 23.74 13.47
C ALA A 555 2.82 22.36 13.94
N VAL A 556 2.46 21.92 15.16
CA VAL A 556 2.93 20.65 15.74
C VAL A 556 2.56 19.43 14.88
N PRO A 557 1.31 19.27 14.39
CA PRO A 557 0.95 18.15 13.52
C PRO A 557 1.79 18.12 12.22
N TRP A 558 2.07 19.30 11.66
CA TRP A 558 2.89 19.41 10.45
C TRP A 558 4.33 19.00 10.72
N LEU A 559 4.93 19.51 11.79
CA LEU A 559 6.29 19.13 12.24
C LEU A 559 6.38 17.63 12.50
N GLY A 560 5.36 17.04 13.12
CA GLY A 560 5.23 15.59 13.29
C GLY A 560 5.21 14.84 11.95
N SER A 561 4.46 15.33 10.96
CA SER A 561 4.37 14.70 9.63
C SER A 561 5.67 14.73 8.83
N VAL A 562 6.49 15.77 8.98
CA VAL A 562 7.78 15.89 8.28
C VAL A 562 8.94 15.28 9.05
N SER A 563 8.76 14.95 10.34
CA SER A 563 9.82 14.43 11.23
C SER A 563 10.53 13.19 10.67
N SER A 564 9.81 12.31 9.98
CA SER A 564 10.38 11.10 9.34
C SER A 564 11.38 11.40 8.22
N ARG A 565 11.37 12.63 7.69
CA ARG A 565 12.26 13.12 6.62
C ARG A 565 13.41 13.98 7.15
N VAL A 566 13.48 14.17 8.46
CA VAL A 566 14.50 14.95 9.16
C VAL A 566 15.49 13.99 9.78
N ASP A 567 16.76 14.19 9.46
CA ASP A 567 17.85 13.56 10.17
C ASP A 567 18.53 14.57 11.09
N MET A 568 18.20 14.52 12.38
CA MET A 568 18.81 15.40 13.37
C MET A 568 20.17 14.89 13.87
N TRP A 569 20.66 13.75 13.37
CA TRP A 569 21.92 13.20 13.84
C TRP A 569 22.74 12.49 12.75
N PRO A 570 24.07 12.70 12.67
CA PRO A 570 24.88 13.64 13.46
C PRO A 570 24.56 15.11 13.12
N ALA A 571 24.97 16.06 13.98
CA ALA A 571 24.66 17.48 13.82
C ALA A 571 25.07 18.07 12.44
N ARG A 572 26.06 17.47 11.77
CA ARG A 572 26.43 17.79 10.38
C ARG A 572 25.29 17.60 9.36
N ASN A 573 24.26 16.83 9.69
CA ASN A 573 23.08 16.60 8.85
C ASN A 573 22.02 17.70 9.04
N TRP A 574 22.14 18.57 10.05
CA TRP A 574 21.17 19.65 10.29
C TRP A 574 20.98 20.58 9.08
N PRO A 575 22.02 21.02 8.35
CA PRO A 575 21.84 21.84 7.16
C PRO A 575 21.11 21.09 6.03
N ALA A 576 21.32 19.78 5.89
CA ALA A 576 20.61 18.96 4.91
C ALA A 576 19.14 18.78 5.30
N SER A 577 18.88 18.48 6.58
CA SER A 577 17.53 18.34 7.13
C SER A 577 16.74 19.64 7.09
N ALA A 578 17.37 20.77 7.41
CA ALA A 578 16.76 22.09 7.26
C ALA A 578 16.40 22.39 5.79
N ARG A 579 17.29 22.09 4.84
CA ARG A 579 17.00 22.19 3.40
C ARG A 579 15.84 21.28 2.99
N ASN A 580 15.75 20.07 3.52
CA ASN A 580 14.64 19.15 3.25
C ASN A 580 13.31 19.70 3.76
N VAL A 581 13.26 20.19 5.00
CA VAL A 581 12.05 20.79 5.60
C VAL A 581 11.65 22.04 4.82
N LEU A 582 12.59 22.92 4.49
CA LEU A 582 12.34 24.11 3.67
C LEU A 582 11.84 23.74 2.28
N GLY A 583 12.39 22.70 1.66
CA GLY A 583 11.94 22.19 0.37
C GLY A 583 10.51 21.61 0.42
N ILE A 584 10.15 20.92 1.51
CA ILE A 584 8.78 20.42 1.72
C ILE A 584 7.81 21.61 1.91
N ALA A 585 8.17 22.55 2.78
CA ALA A 585 7.36 23.75 3.03
C ALA A 585 7.17 24.59 1.76
N ALA A 586 8.23 24.76 0.95
CA ALA A 586 8.17 25.48 -0.32
C ALA A 586 7.21 24.79 -1.31
N ARG A 587 7.27 23.45 -1.41
CA ARG A 587 6.31 22.70 -2.24
C ARG A 587 4.88 22.87 -1.75
N GLN A 588 4.63 22.72 -0.45
CA GLN A 588 3.28 22.87 0.10
C GLN A 588 2.75 24.29 -0.03
N ALA A 589 3.61 25.31 0.06
CA ALA A 589 3.23 26.69 -0.23
C ALA A 589 2.78 26.88 -1.68
N VAL A 590 3.46 26.25 -2.65
CA VAL A 590 3.05 26.25 -4.06
C VAL A 590 1.67 25.62 -4.24
N TRP A 591 1.42 24.49 -3.57
CA TRP A 591 0.11 23.84 -3.61
C TRP A 591 -0.98 24.69 -2.97
N LEU A 592 -0.75 25.23 -1.76
CA LEU A 592 -1.68 26.14 -1.10
C LEU A 592 -2.04 27.33 -1.99
N ALA A 593 -1.06 27.95 -2.65
CA ALA A 593 -1.30 29.04 -3.59
C ALA A 593 -2.18 28.60 -4.78
N GLY A 594 -1.89 27.43 -5.37
CA GLY A 594 -2.67 26.88 -6.46
C GLY A 594 -4.10 26.53 -6.04
N PHE A 595 -4.28 25.94 -4.85
CA PHE A 595 -5.58 25.61 -4.29
C PHE A 595 -6.43 26.83 -3.99
N ILE A 596 -5.86 27.89 -3.43
CA ILE A 596 -6.56 29.17 -3.23
C ILE A 596 -7.05 29.72 -4.58
N ALA A 597 -6.15 29.81 -5.57
CA ALA A 597 -6.49 30.32 -6.89
C ALA A 597 -7.53 29.45 -7.62
N GLY A 598 -7.36 28.13 -7.58
CA GLY A 598 -8.26 27.15 -8.17
C GLY A 598 -9.63 27.17 -7.50
N SER A 599 -9.68 27.28 -6.17
CA SER A 599 -10.93 27.36 -5.39
C SER A 599 -11.76 28.58 -5.73
N MET A 600 -11.12 29.74 -5.86
CA MET A 600 -11.79 30.98 -6.27
C MET A 600 -12.42 30.83 -7.66
N LYS A 601 -11.69 30.24 -8.61
CA LYS A 601 -12.19 30.00 -9.97
C LYS A 601 -13.33 28.98 -10.00
N ALA A 602 -13.20 27.89 -9.27
CA ALA A 602 -14.19 26.82 -9.21
C ALA A 602 -15.42 27.17 -8.38
N ARG A 603 -15.38 28.28 -7.60
CA ARG A 603 -16.36 28.61 -6.56
C ARG A 603 -16.59 27.45 -5.59
N ARG A 604 -15.53 26.72 -5.28
CA ARG A 604 -15.52 25.55 -4.40
C ARG A 604 -14.25 25.57 -3.57
N ILE A 605 -14.39 25.53 -2.25
CA ILE A 605 -13.24 25.54 -1.34
C ILE A 605 -12.54 24.18 -1.36
N VAL A 606 -11.26 24.17 -1.72
CA VAL A 606 -10.34 23.04 -1.68
C VAL A 606 -8.97 23.58 -1.25
N LEU A 607 -8.31 22.95 -0.27
CA LEU A 607 -7.05 23.40 0.34
C LEU A 607 -5.98 22.30 0.50
#